data_AF-A0A921NX33-F1
#
_entry.id   AF-A0A921NX33-F1
#
_cell.length_a   1.000
_cell.length_b   1.000
_cell.length_c   1.000
_cell.angle_alpha   90.00
_cell.angle_beta   90.00
_cell.angle_gamma   90.00
#
_symmetry.space_group_name_H-M   'P 1'
#
loop_
_entity.id
_entity.type
_entity.pdbx_description
1 polymer ?
#
loop_
_entity_poly.entity_id
_entity_poly.type
_entity_poly.pdbx_seq_one_letter_code
_entity_poly.pdbx_strand_id
1 'polypeptide(L)'
;MTAAGAQTEQASPDMPLPRAEGTLLRIATYNTELSAKGPGLLLRTLRAEPLAGRAAWVVSELARVDPDIAVLQGIDFDHDGRALAALARRLEEAGAPYPYRFALRPNAGMCKRFLARTFPILT
;
A
#
# COMPACT_ATOMS: atom_id res chain seq x y z
N MET A 1 7.18 -44.98 -3.10
CA MET A 1 7.28 -43.99 -4.19
C MET A 1 5.86 -43.73 -4.69
N THR A 2 5.12 -42.82 -4.04
CA THR A 2 3.82 -42.34 -4.52
C THR A 2 3.70 -40.89 -4.04
N ALA A 3 3.74 -39.96 -4.98
CA ALA A 3 3.63 -38.53 -4.73
C ALA A 3 2.19 -38.22 -4.29
N ALA A 4 2.03 -37.69 -3.08
CA ALA A 4 0.81 -37.00 -2.68
C ALA A 4 0.77 -35.68 -3.46
N GLY A 5 -0.13 -35.61 -4.44
CA GLY A 5 -0.37 -34.39 -5.21
C GLY A 5 -0.77 -33.27 -4.25
N ALA A 6 0.11 -32.29 -4.08
CA ALA A 6 -0.25 -31.02 -3.49
C ALA A 6 -1.25 -30.37 -4.44
N GLN A 7 -2.52 -30.41 -4.06
CA GLN A 7 -3.55 -29.61 -4.69
C GLN A 7 -3.17 -28.15 -4.38
N THR A 8 -2.61 -27.47 -5.37
CA THR A 8 -2.58 -26.01 -5.42
C THR A 8 -4.04 -25.56 -5.47
N GLU A 9 -4.62 -25.34 -4.29
CA GLU A 9 -5.88 -24.63 -4.13
C GLU A 9 -5.65 -23.21 -4.67
N GLN A 10 -5.99 -23.01 -5.94
CA GLN A 10 -6.01 -21.70 -6.55
C GLN A 10 -7.03 -20.88 -5.77
N ALA A 11 -6.53 -20.00 -4.90
CA ALA A 11 -7.35 -19.08 -4.12
C ALA A 11 -8.31 -18.35 -5.06
N SER A 12 -9.60 -18.57 -4.85
CA SER A 12 -10.66 -17.88 -5.59
C SER A 12 -10.51 -16.37 -5.37
N PRO A 13 -10.49 -15.54 -6.43
CA PRO A 13 -10.07 -14.14 -6.37
C PRO A 13 -10.97 -13.22 -5.52
N ASP A 14 -12.15 -13.70 -5.09
CA ASP A 14 -13.18 -12.89 -4.44
C ASP A 14 -13.37 -13.16 -2.94
N MET A 15 -12.71 -14.17 -2.37
CA MET A 15 -12.88 -14.50 -0.96
C MET A 15 -11.84 -13.75 -0.10
N PRO A 16 -12.25 -12.78 0.74
CA PRO A 16 -11.36 -12.21 1.73
C PRO A 16 -11.03 -13.34 2.73
N LEU A 17 -9.81 -13.87 2.62
CA LEU A 17 -9.29 -14.80 3.62
C LEU A 17 -9.16 -14.04 4.94
N PRO A 18 -9.50 -14.62 6.11
CA PRO A 18 -9.23 -13.99 7.39
C PRO A 18 -7.74 -13.67 7.52
N ARG A 19 -7.38 -12.73 8.39
CA ARG A 19 -5.99 -12.45 8.78
C ARG A 19 -5.28 -13.76 9.10
N ALA A 20 -4.09 -13.96 8.55
CA ALA A 20 -3.46 -15.25 8.58
C ALA A 20 -2.70 -15.50 9.90
N GLU A 21 -3.00 -16.64 10.54
CA GLU A 21 -2.32 -17.09 11.75
C GLU A 21 -1.07 -17.92 11.36
N GLY A 22 0.11 -17.29 11.41
CA GLY A 22 1.42 -17.94 11.55
C GLY A 22 2.04 -18.66 10.35
N THR A 23 1.27 -19.08 9.34
CA THR A 23 1.82 -19.82 8.18
C THR A 23 1.53 -19.22 6.80
N LEU A 24 0.58 -18.30 6.70
CA LEU A 24 0.29 -17.56 5.48
C LEU A 24 0.54 -16.07 5.72
N LEU A 25 1.10 -15.36 4.74
CA LEU A 25 1.32 -13.91 4.82
C LEU A 25 0.64 -13.27 3.61
N ARG A 26 -0.29 -12.35 3.87
CA ARG A 26 -1.07 -11.68 2.82
C ARG A 26 -0.50 -10.29 2.58
N ILE A 27 0.02 -10.09 1.37
CA ILE A 27 0.58 -8.81 0.94
C ILE A 27 -0.30 -8.24 -0.16
N ALA A 28 -0.85 -7.04 0.07
CA ALA A 28 -1.55 -6.29 -0.95
C ALA A 28 -0.66 -5.16 -1.46
N THR A 29 -0.50 -5.06 -2.77
CA THR A 29 0.03 -3.85 -3.43
C THR A 29 -1.12 -3.13 -4.09
N TYR A 30 -1.28 -1.85 -3.78
CA TYR A 30 -2.43 -1.10 -4.27
C TYR A 30 -2.08 0.35 -4.59
N ASN A 31 -2.37 0.78 -5.82
CA ASN A 31 -2.29 2.17 -6.20
C ASN A 31 -3.60 2.88 -5.83
N THR A 32 -3.52 3.72 -4.81
CA THR A 32 -4.69 4.37 -4.22
C THR A 32 -5.18 5.57 -5.04
N GLU A 33 -4.35 6.09 -5.95
CA GLU A 33 -4.60 7.33 -6.69
C GLU A 33 -5.13 8.48 -5.80
N LEU A 34 -4.63 8.56 -4.56
CA LEU A 34 -4.99 9.56 -3.55
C LEU A 34 -4.12 10.82 -3.62
N SER A 35 -3.15 10.86 -4.54
CA SER A 35 -2.30 12.01 -4.80
C SER A 35 -3.14 13.23 -5.16
N ALA A 36 -2.84 14.37 -4.55
CA ALA A 36 -3.58 15.60 -4.74
C ALA A 36 -2.65 16.68 -5.32
N LYS A 37 -3.22 17.56 -6.15
CA LYS A 37 -2.47 18.65 -6.80
C LYS A 37 -2.04 19.79 -5.86
N GLY A 38 -2.08 19.58 -4.54
CA GLY A 38 -1.74 20.60 -3.55
C GLY A 38 -1.40 20.00 -2.20
N PRO A 39 -0.46 20.62 -1.45
CA PRO A 39 -0.03 20.12 -0.16
C PRO A 39 -1.20 20.06 0.83
N GLY A 40 -1.29 18.99 1.61
CA GLY A 40 -2.28 18.84 2.66
C GLY A 40 -3.73 18.63 2.22
N LEU A 41 -4.03 18.63 0.91
CA LEU A 41 -5.39 18.35 0.42
C LEU A 41 -5.83 16.93 0.76
N LEU A 42 -4.94 15.94 0.63
CA LEU A 42 -5.22 14.58 1.06
C LEU A 42 -5.53 14.51 2.56
N LEU A 43 -4.74 15.19 3.39
CA LEU A 43 -4.96 15.23 4.84
C LEU A 43 -6.33 15.86 5.18
N ARG A 44 -6.71 16.93 4.47
CA ARG A 44 -8.04 17.55 4.62
C ARG A 44 -9.14 16.55 4.30
N THR A 45 -9.02 15.82 3.19
CA THR A 45 -10.00 14.79 2.80
C THR A 45 -10.08 13.67 3.83
N LEU A 46 -8.94 13.17 4.32
CA LEU A 46 -8.87 12.11 5.34
C LEU A 46 -9.38 12.53 6.71
N ARG A 47 -9.54 13.84 6.97
CA ARG A 47 -10.10 14.37 8.22
C ARG A 47 -11.54 14.86 8.07
N ALA A 48 -12.10 14.84 6.87
CA ALA A 48 -13.46 15.28 6.63
C ALA A 48 -14.45 14.29 7.26
N GLU A 49 -15.49 14.82 7.90
CA GLU A 49 -16.63 14.04 8.38
C GLU A 49 -17.90 14.47 7.62
N PRO A 50 -18.57 13.57 6.88
CA PRO A 50 -18.19 12.18 6.64
C PRO A 50 -16.98 12.04 5.69
N LEU A 51 -16.22 10.95 5.82
CA LEU A 51 -15.20 10.58 4.83
C LEU A 51 -15.88 10.29 3.48
N ALA A 52 -15.35 10.84 2.38
CA ALA A 52 -16.02 10.79 1.09
C ALA A 52 -15.06 10.50 -0.08
N GLY A 53 -15.66 10.15 -1.22
CA GLY A 53 -14.98 9.96 -2.49
C GLY A 53 -13.99 8.79 -2.47
N ARG A 54 -12.87 8.96 -3.19
CA ARG A 54 -11.85 7.92 -3.34
C ARG A 54 -11.24 7.50 -2.00
N ALA A 55 -11.04 8.42 -1.07
CA ALA A 55 -10.50 8.09 0.26
C ALA A 55 -11.40 7.11 1.02
N ALA A 56 -12.73 7.32 0.99
CA ALA A 56 -13.69 6.39 1.60
C ALA A 56 -13.65 5.01 0.95
N TRP A 57 -13.61 4.96 -0.38
CA TRP A 57 -13.54 3.71 -1.13
C TRP A 57 -12.26 2.92 -0.81
N VAL A 58 -11.10 3.59 -0.78
CA VAL A 58 -9.81 2.95 -0.48
C VAL A 58 -9.80 2.37 0.94
N VAL A 59 -10.31 3.11 1.92
CA VAL A 59 -10.44 2.62 3.30
C VAL A 59 -11.36 1.41 3.38
N SER A 60 -12.52 1.47 2.72
CA SER A 60 -13.47 0.36 2.66
C SER A 60 -12.86 -0.88 2.02
N GLU A 61 -12.12 -0.73 0.93
CA GLU A 61 -11.55 -1.86 0.21
C GLU A 61 -10.39 -2.50 0.98
N LEU A 62 -9.51 -1.69 1.57
CA LEU A 62 -8.44 -2.20 2.42
C LEU A 62 -8.97 -2.87 3.69
N ALA A 63 -10.03 -2.33 4.29
CA ALA A 63 -10.68 -2.95 5.45
C ALA A 63 -11.40 -4.27 5.07
N ARG A 64 -12.02 -4.32 3.89
CA ARG A 64 -12.66 -5.53 3.36
C ARG A 64 -11.64 -6.64 3.09
N VAL A 65 -10.49 -6.29 2.50
CA VAL A 65 -9.44 -7.25 2.20
C VAL A 65 -8.67 -7.61 3.48
N ASP A 66 -8.41 -6.67 4.40
CA ASP A 66 -7.59 -6.83 5.61
C ASP A 66 -6.27 -7.59 5.37
N PRO A 67 -5.38 -7.12 4.48
CA PRO A 67 -4.07 -7.74 4.30
C PRO A 67 -3.17 -7.56 5.53
N ASP A 68 -2.24 -8.49 5.76
CA ASP A 68 -1.23 -8.35 6.82
C ASP A 68 -0.28 -7.19 6.54
N ILE A 69 0.11 -7.03 5.26
CA ILE A 69 0.99 -5.96 4.78
C ILE A 69 0.32 -5.25 3.59
N ALA A 70 0.11 -3.94 3.73
CA ALA A 70 -0.38 -3.08 2.64
C ALA A 70 0.76 -2.20 2.10
N VAL A 71 1.11 -2.40 0.84
CA VAL A 71 2.07 -1.57 0.09
C VAL A 71 1.27 -0.60 -0.77
N LEU A 72 1.18 0.65 -0.31
CA LEU A 72 0.34 1.66 -0.94
C LEU A 72 1.17 2.60 -1.83
N GLN A 73 0.65 2.82 -3.04
CA GLN A 73 1.20 3.75 -4.02
C GLN A 73 0.20 4.89 -4.29
N GLY A 74 0.67 5.97 -4.91
CA GLY A 74 -0.19 7.12 -5.25
C GLY A 74 -0.61 7.95 -4.04
N ILE A 75 0.19 7.95 -2.97
CA ILE A 75 0.05 8.84 -1.81
C ILE A 75 1.20 9.84 -1.87
N ASP A 76 0.89 11.14 -1.77
CA ASP A 76 1.94 12.17 -1.73
C ASP A 76 2.78 12.02 -0.46
N PHE A 77 4.10 12.13 -0.63
CA PHE A 77 5.02 12.09 0.51
C PHE A 77 4.80 13.32 1.40
N ASP A 78 4.42 13.06 2.65
CA ASP A 78 4.33 14.04 3.72
C ASP A 78 5.53 13.85 4.65
N HIS A 79 6.35 14.88 4.82
CA HIS A 79 7.52 14.83 5.69
C HIS A 79 7.16 14.49 7.14
N ASP A 80 6.03 15.01 7.62
CA ASP A 80 5.53 14.78 8.98
C ASP A 80 4.70 13.49 9.08
N GLY A 81 4.45 12.80 7.95
CA GLY A 81 3.64 11.59 7.90
C GLY A 81 2.18 11.78 8.34
N ARG A 82 1.65 13.01 8.38
CA ARG A 82 0.30 13.31 8.88
C ARG A 82 -0.77 12.69 8.02
N ALA A 83 -0.61 12.74 6.69
CA ALA A 83 -1.55 12.11 5.76
C ALA A 83 -1.62 10.59 5.98
N LEU A 84 -0.47 9.92 6.09
CA LEU A 84 -0.40 8.47 6.35
C LEU A 84 -0.99 8.12 7.72
N ALA A 85 -0.73 8.94 8.75
CA ALA A 85 -1.29 8.73 10.08
C ALA A 85 -2.83 8.89 10.09
N ALA A 86 -3.37 9.85 9.34
CA ALA A 86 -4.82 10.02 9.19
C ALA A 86 -5.46 8.84 8.45
N LEU A 87 -4.84 8.34 7.37
CA LEU A 87 -5.32 7.17 6.65
C LEU A 87 -5.38 5.93 7.56
N ALA A 88 -4.30 5.69 8.32
CA ALA A 88 -4.24 4.54 9.20
C ALA A 88 -5.24 4.64 10.37
N ARG A 89 -5.55 5.86 10.86
CA ARG A 89 -6.65 6.05 11.81
C ARG A 89 -8.01 5.69 11.20
N ARG A 90 -8.26 6.07 9.94
CA ARG A 90 -9.50 5.68 9.24
C ARG A 90 -9.62 4.18 9.07
N LEU A 91 -8.50 3.49 8.79
CA LEU A 91 -8.48 2.03 8.70
C LEU A 91 -8.74 1.37 10.05
N GLU A 92 -8.18 1.91 11.13
CA GLU A 92 -8.46 1.47 12.50
C GLU A 92 -9.94 1.66 12.88
N GLU A 93 -10.52 2.82 12.56
CA GLU A 93 -11.96 3.10 12.74
C GLU A 93 -12.83 2.15 11.89
N ALA A 94 -12.33 1.66 10.75
CA ALA A 94 -12.98 0.67 9.89
C ALA A 94 -12.71 -0.80 10.30
N GLY A 95 -11.97 -1.04 11.40
CA GLY A 95 -11.70 -2.39 11.92
C GLY A 95 -10.44 -3.08 11.40
N ALA A 96 -9.59 -2.39 10.63
CA ALA A 96 -8.34 -2.90 10.08
C ALA A 96 -7.13 -2.12 10.64
N PRO A 97 -6.66 -2.41 11.87
CA PRO A 97 -5.58 -1.66 12.50
C PRO A 97 -4.22 -1.96 11.87
N TYR A 98 -3.51 -0.90 11.44
CA TYR A 98 -2.13 -0.96 10.97
C TYR A 98 -1.21 -0.15 11.90
N PRO A 99 -0.64 -0.78 12.95
CA PRO A 99 0.19 -0.08 13.94
C PRO A 99 1.55 0.34 13.37
N TYR A 100 2.10 -0.44 12.43
CA TYR A 100 3.37 -0.14 11.78
C TYR A 100 3.16 0.61 10.47
N ARG A 101 3.87 1.71 10.29
CA ARG A 101 3.71 2.63 9.16
C ARG A 101 5.08 3.06 8.69
N PHE A 102 5.24 3.12 7.37
CA PHE A 102 6.53 3.44 6.76
C PHE A 102 6.31 4.28 5.51
N ALA A 103 6.99 5.41 5.43
CA ALA A 103 7.00 6.29 4.26
C ALA A 103 8.44 6.74 4.00
N LEU A 104 9.01 6.31 2.88
CA LEU A 104 10.33 6.76 2.46
C LEU A 104 10.24 8.07 1.71
N ARG A 105 11.25 8.92 1.93
CA ARG A 105 11.43 10.12 1.11
C ARG A 105 11.59 9.67 -0.35
N PRO A 106 10.80 10.22 -1.29
CA PRO A 106 10.90 9.85 -2.69
C PRO A 106 12.27 10.25 -3.23
N ASN A 107 12.75 9.50 -4.22
CA ASN A 107 14.00 9.79 -4.94
C ASN A 107 13.95 11.09 -5.78
N ALA A 108 12.85 11.85 -5.70
CA ALA A 108 12.69 13.14 -6.36
C ALA A 108 13.69 14.15 -5.77
N GLY A 109 14.43 14.83 -6.65
CA GLY A 109 15.46 15.81 -6.26
C GLY A 109 16.77 15.19 -5.77
N MET A 110 16.92 13.86 -5.77
CA MET A 110 18.24 13.23 -5.57
C MET A 110 18.99 13.16 -6.90
N CYS A 111 20.29 13.48 -6.90
CA CYS A 111 21.13 13.30 -8.08
C CYS A 111 21.15 11.83 -8.48
N LYS A 112 20.51 11.51 -9.62
CA LYS A 112 20.62 10.19 -10.21
C LYS A 112 22.00 10.06 -10.84
N ARG A 113 22.87 9.24 -10.25
CA ARG A 113 24.18 8.95 -10.86
C ARG A 113 23.98 8.05 -12.07
N PHE A 114 24.07 8.62 -13.27
CA PHE A 114 24.13 7.85 -14.50
C PHE A 114 25.58 7.36 -14.69
N LEU A 115 25.82 6.07 -14.48
CA LEU A 115 27.07 5.42 -14.85
C LEU A 115 26.96 4.99 -16.31
N ALA A 116 27.38 5.85 -17.23
CA ALA A 116 27.67 5.44 -18.60
C ALA A 116 28.92 4.54 -18.58
N ARG A 117 28.74 3.23 -18.45
CA ARG A 117 29.78 2.27 -18.77
C ARG A 117 29.73 2.02 -20.28
N THR A 118 30.51 2.80 -21.02
CA THR A 118 30.82 2.48 -22.41
C THR A 118 31.70 1.23 -22.40
N PHE A 119 31.17 0.09 -22.82
CA PHE A 119 31.98 -1.09 -23.11
C PHE A 119 32.64 -0.89 -24.49
N PRO A 120 33.97 -0.80 -24.60
CA PRO A 120 34.61 -0.84 -25.90
C PRO A 120 34.49 -2.26 -26.44
N ILE A 121 33.83 -2.40 -27.59
CA ILE A 121 33.82 -3.64 -28.36
C ILE A 121 35.16 -3.66 -29.11
N LEU A 122 36.08 -4.52 -28.70
CA LEU A 122 37.33 -4.76 -29.44
C LEU A 122 37.01 -5.67 -30.63
N THR A 123 37.49 -5.26 -31.80
CA THR A 123 37.48 -6.00 -33.09
C THR A 123 38.78 -6.78 -33.22
#